data_AF-A0A8J8E6G2-F1
#
_entry.id   AF-A0A8J8E6G2-F1
#
_cell.length_a   1.000
_cell.length_b   1.000
_cell.length_c   1.000
_cell.angle_alpha   90.00
_cell.angle_beta   90.00
_cell.angle_gamma   90.00
#
_symmetry.space_group_name_H-M   'P 1'
#
loop_
_entity.id
_entity.type
_entity.pdbx_description
1 polymer ?
#
loop_
_entity_poly.entity_id
_entity_poly.type
_entity_poly.pdbx_seq_one_letter_code
_entity_poly.pdbx_strand_id
1 'polypeptide(L)'
;MEPALFEVLLKIRRNWLAVLLVSLLISGALAYAYTVTPAVVRETSKVSKPLYRWGGVLNASAVVAKENPIWSSGERVSLPIYPLDVTPVLEPTLTWKIYAKSADVNVTAHMKVLYYVSYNGERLFEKVYNASSASGRNGVVLSIPVNVSDVVSRIEADVAFLKLPRFESGIEVKGDFSYSGTVEGKPVSGSGSLNGNVKVSYGSVYTFTGDAVNGTGTYTETVTFTRPVNRVKRTLLLGGSVLALALAIVALVLRFRFNPSPEVVERVRAMAELRRYGKWISTGKLPESYVHSPPKVEFPSLGDLVETAIDHGKRVIHDPERGLYFFVDGGVLYIFSPKS
;
A
#
# COMPACT_ATOMS: atom_id res chain seq x y z
N MET A 1 -48.18 -0.07 -26.49
CA MET A 1 -47.46 -0.79 -25.42
C MET A 1 -47.24 -2.21 -25.90
N GLU A 2 -46.04 -2.75 -25.74
CA GLU A 2 -45.74 -4.12 -26.15
C GLU A 2 -46.57 -5.11 -25.30
N PRO A 3 -47.21 -6.15 -25.90
CA PRO A 3 -48.12 -7.04 -25.17
C PRO A 3 -47.45 -7.72 -23.97
N ALA A 4 -46.18 -8.08 -24.11
CA ALA A 4 -45.36 -8.68 -23.04
C ALA A 4 -45.19 -7.73 -21.84
N LEU A 5 -44.96 -6.44 -22.09
CA LEU A 5 -44.82 -5.45 -21.03
C LEU A 5 -46.16 -5.19 -20.32
N PHE A 6 -47.28 -5.22 -21.05
CA PHE A 6 -48.63 -5.10 -20.49
C PHE A 6 -48.98 -6.27 -19.54
N GLU A 7 -48.67 -7.50 -19.95
CA GLU A 7 -48.79 -8.72 -19.13
C GLU A 7 -48.00 -8.62 -17.82
N VAL A 8 -46.74 -8.15 -17.90
CA VAL A 8 -45.88 -7.97 -16.72
C VAL A 8 -46.47 -6.94 -15.74
N LEU A 9 -46.95 -5.79 -16.25
CA LEU A 9 -47.58 -4.76 -15.41
C LEU A 9 -48.86 -5.26 -14.72
N LEU A 10 -49.67 -6.07 -15.42
CA LEU A 10 -50.84 -6.72 -14.82
C LEU A 10 -50.45 -7.71 -13.72
N LYS A 11 -49.40 -8.50 -13.94
CA LYS A 11 -48.90 -9.48 -12.96
C LYS A 11 -48.36 -8.79 -11.71
N ILE A 12 -47.61 -7.68 -11.88
CA ILE A 12 -47.12 -6.85 -10.77
C ILE A 12 -48.29 -6.23 -10.02
N ARG A 13 -49.29 -5.67 -10.71
CA ARG A 13 -50.48 -5.10 -10.08
C ARG A 13 -51.24 -6.16 -9.27
N ARG A 14 -51.43 -7.36 -9.81
CA ARG A 14 -52.11 -8.46 -9.09
C ARG A 14 -51.38 -8.84 -7.81
N ASN A 15 -50.05 -8.85 -7.86
CA ASN A 15 -49.19 -9.26 -6.75
C ASN A 15 -48.56 -8.06 -6.02
N TRP A 16 -49.15 -6.86 -6.12
CA TRP A 16 -48.51 -5.60 -5.72
C TRP A 16 -48.05 -5.59 -4.27
N LEU A 17 -48.82 -6.18 -3.35
CA LEU A 17 -48.49 -6.23 -1.93
C LEU A 17 -47.24 -7.07 -1.68
N ALA A 18 -47.14 -8.23 -2.33
CA ALA A 18 -45.97 -9.11 -2.23
C ALA A 18 -44.72 -8.43 -2.82
N VAL A 19 -44.86 -7.80 -3.99
CA VAL A 19 -43.77 -7.04 -4.63
C VAL A 19 -43.31 -5.90 -3.73
N LEU A 20 -44.25 -5.11 -3.19
CA LEU A 20 -43.95 -4.00 -2.30
C LEU A 20 -43.20 -4.46 -1.05
N LEU A 21 -43.70 -5.47 -0.35
CA LEU A 21 -43.11 -5.96 0.90
C LEU A 21 -41.70 -6.51 0.67
N VAL A 22 -41.52 -7.32 -0.37
CA VAL A 22 -40.20 -7.90 -0.72
C VAL A 22 -39.23 -6.79 -1.12
N SER A 23 -39.65 -5.83 -1.95
CA SER A 23 -38.83 -4.68 -2.34
C SER A 23 -38.42 -3.81 -1.15
N LEU A 24 -39.33 -3.55 -0.21
CA LEU A 24 -39.04 -2.76 0.99
C LEU A 24 -38.03 -3.49 1.89
N LEU A 25 -38.20 -4.80 2.05
CA LEU A 25 -37.33 -5.64 2.87
C LEU A 25 -35.91 -5.70 2.27
N ILE A 26 -35.80 -5.87 0.95
CA ILE A 26 -34.51 -5.81 0.24
C ILE A 26 -33.87 -4.43 0.38
N SER A 27 -34.65 -3.35 0.19
CA SER A 27 -34.15 -1.99 0.29
C SER A 27 -33.59 -1.70 1.69
N GLY A 28 -34.32 -2.08 2.74
CA GLY A 28 -33.91 -1.94 4.13
C GLY A 28 -32.67 -2.77 4.46
N ALA A 29 -32.62 -4.03 4.02
CA ALA A 29 -31.47 -4.91 4.23
C ALA A 29 -30.19 -4.36 3.57
N LEU A 30 -30.29 -3.86 2.34
CA LEU A 30 -29.16 -3.25 1.61
C LEU A 30 -28.73 -1.91 2.22
N ALA A 31 -29.67 -1.08 2.67
CA ALA A 31 -29.36 0.16 3.37
C ALA A 31 -28.65 -0.11 4.70
N TYR A 32 -29.14 -1.09 5.47
CA TYR A 32 -28.47 -1.52 6.70
C TYR A 32 -27.05 -2.02 6.41
N ALA A 33 -26.89 -2.92 5.43
CA ALA A 33 -25.60 -3.41 4.98
C ALA A 33 -24.64 -2.27 4.56
N TYR A 34 -25.15 -1.21 3.93
CA TYR A 34 -24.36 -0.02 3.58
C TYR A 34 -23.85 0.74 4.81
N THR A 35 -24.64 0.85 5.88
CA THR A 35 -24.25 1.55 7.12
C THR A 35 -23.19 0.80 7.92
N VAL A 36 -23.29 -0.53 7.99
CA VAL A 36 -22.31 -1.37 8.71
C VAL A 36 -21.05 -1.65 7.91
N THR A 37 -21.08 -1.46 6.59
CA THR A 37 -19.90 -1.60 5.73
C THR A 37 -19.01 -0.36 5.90
N PRO A 38 -17.80 -0.49 6.49
CA PRO A 38 -16.94 0.66 6.74
C PRO A 38 -16.53 1.32 5.43
N ALA A 39 -16.61 2.65 5.40
CA ALA A 39 -16.17 3.47 4.27
C ALA A 39 -14.65 3.67 4.26
N VAL A 40 -14.04 3.59 5.43
CA VAL A 40 -12.61 3.81 5.65
C VAL A 40 -12.09 2.82 6.67
N VAL A 41 -10.82 2.43 6.51
CA VAL A 41 -10.06 1.72 7.55
C VAL A 41 -8.99 2.66 8.06
N ARG A 42 -8.79 2.63 9.39
CA ARG A 42 -7.68 3.33 10.05
C ARG A 42 -6.54 2.33 10.18
N GLU A 43 -5.41 2.65 9.57
CA GLU A 43 -4.19 1.85 9.69
C GLU A 43 -3.16 2.67 10.46
N THR A 44 -2.54 2.05 11.47
CA THR A 44 -1.42 2.63 12.20
C THR A 44 -0.12 2.08 11.62
N SER A 45 0.74 2.96 11.12
CA SER A 45 2.08 2.59 10.66
C SER A 45 3.15 3.27 11.49
N LYS A 46 4.25 2.57 11.71
CA LYS A 46 5.43 3.05 12.42
C LYS A 46 6.39 3.63 11.38
N VAL A 47 6.63 4.94 11.44
CA VAL A 47 7.55 5.64 10.54
C VAL A 47 8.80 6.03 11.31
N SER A 48 9.97 5.65 10.80
CA SER A 48 11.26 6.06 11.36
C SER A 48 11.63 7.46 10.87
N LYS A 49 11.93 8.38 11.79
CA LYS A 49 12.40 9.75 11.50
C LYS A 49 13.77 9.99 12.11
N PRO A 50 14.66 10.75 11.45
CA PRO A 50 15.93 11.15 12.03
C PRO A 50 15.70 12.07 13.24
N LEU A 51 16.41 11.79 14.34
CA LEU A 51 16.33 12.54 15.60
C LEU A 51 17.61 13.33 15.86
N TYR A 52 18.78 12.74 15.63
CA TYR A 52 20.08 13.40 15.79
C TYR A 52 21.13 12.80 14.88
N ARG A 53 22.23 13.53 14.72
CA ARG A 53 23.46 13.04 14.10
C ARG A 53 24.58 13.09 15.12
N TRP A 54 25.57 12.25 14.98
CA TRP A 54 26.79 12.30 15.78
C TRP A 54 28.00 12.02 14.90
N GLY A 55 29.16 12.51 15.33
CA GLY A 55 30.43 12.29 14.66
C GLY A 55 31.53 12.03 15.67
N GLY A 56 32.37 11.05 15.39
CA GLY A 56 33.59 10.73 16.13
C GLY A 56 34.77 10.75 15.17
N VAL A 57 35.85 11.41 15.55
CA VAL A 57 37.09 11.43 14.78
C VAL A 57 38.29 11.29 15.71
N LEU A 58 39.26 10.52 15.28
CA LEU A 58 40.56 10.41 15.92
C LEU A 58 41.62 10.98 14.97
N ASN A 59 42.10 12.18 15.29
CA ASN A 59 43.17 12.85 14.55
C ASN A 59 44.43 12.93 15.41
N ALA A 60 45.54 13.40 14.86
CA ALA A 60 46.72 13.71 15.65
C ALA A 60 47.39 15.00 15.18
N SER A 61 48.05 15.65 16.11
CA SER A 61 48.98 16.76 15.85
C SER A 61 50.25 16.50 16.64
N ALA A 62 51.35 17.18 16.31
CA ALA A 62 52.58 17.05 17.05
C ALA A 62 53.16 18.43 17.38
N VAL A 63 53.98 18.50 18.41
CA VAL A 63 54.68 19.73 18.78
C VAL A 63 56.12 19.64 18.30
N VAL A 64 56.57 20.67 17.61
CA VAL A 64 57.95 20.79 17.12
C VAL A 64 58.88 20.99 18.32
N ALA A 65 59.71 19.99 18.61
CA ALA A 65 60.65 20.02 19.73
C ALA A 65 62.00 20.66 19.36
N LYS A 66 62.39 20.60 18.08
CA LYS A 66 63.70 21.06 17.59
C LYS A 66 63.57 22.22 16.60
N GLU A 67 64.36 23.26 16.80
CA GLU A 67 64.46 24.39 15.88
C GLU A 67 64.91 23.93 14.49
N ASN A 68 64.23 24.41 13.46
CA ASN A 68 64.49 24.06 12.07
C ASN A 68 64.02 25.20 11.14
N PRO A 69 64.45 25.24 9.87
CA PRO A 69 64.12 26.35 8.96
C PRO A 69 62.65 26.45 8.53
N ILE A 70 61.83 25.42 8.80
CA ILE A 70 60.45 25.30 8.29
C ILE A 70 59.43 25.68 9.38
N TRP A 71 59.61 25.18 10.60
CA TRP A 71 58.69 25.37 11.72
C TRP A 71 59.41 25.88 12.96
N SER A 72 58.72 26.71 13.73
CA SER A 72 59.25 27.25 14.99
C SER A 72 59.25 26.17 16.08
N SER A 73 60.24 26.21 16.99
CA SER A 73 60.18 25.36 18.18
C SER A 73 58.95 25.70 19.02
N GLY A 74 58.24 24.70 19.51
CA GLY A 74 56.96 24.82 20.21
C GLY A 74 55.72 24.95 19.29
N GLU A 75 55.91 25.05 17.97
CA GLU A 75 54.80 25.11 17.01
C GLU A 75 54.04 23.77 16.96
N ARG A 76 52.71 23.84 16.92
CA ARG A 76 51.86 22.66 16.75
C ARG A 76 51.55 22.44 15.28
N VAL A 77 51.94 21.29 14.76
CA VAL A 77 51.83 20.94 13.34
C VAL A 77 50.94 19.72 13.13
N SER A 78 50.18 19.73 12.04
CA SER A 78 49.41 18.58 11.56
C SER A 78 49.94 18.20 10.18
N LEU A 79 50.77 17.17 10.13
CA LEU A 79 51.52 16.77 8.94
C LEU A 79 51.02 15.41 8.42
N PRO A 80 51.08 15.17 7.10
CA PRO A 80 50.83 13.83 6.55
C PRO A 80 51.94 12.84 6.95
N ILE A 81 53.16 13.34 7.18
CA ILE A 81 54.34 12.58 7.62
C ILE A 81 55.10 13.45 8.61
N TYR A 82 55.45 12.89 9.77
CA TYR A 82 56.12 13.57 10.86
C TYR A 82 57.59 13.15 10.95
N PRO A 83 58.56 14.07 10.89
CA PRO A 83 59.96 13.76 11.17
C PRO A 83 60.17 13.50 12.66
N LEU A 84 60.64 12.31 13.03
CA LEU A 84 60.73 11.87 14.43
C LEU A 84 61.65 12.78 15.27
N ASP A 85 62.77 13.23 14.69
CA ASP A 85 63.72 14.12 15.38
C ASP A 85 63.20 15.55 15.58
N VAL A 86 62.21 15.96 14.80
CA VAL A 86 61.61 17.31 14.85
C VAL A 86 60.37 17.29 15.74
N THR A 87 59.55 16.27 15.62
CA THR A 87 58.29 16.10 16.36
C THR A 87 58.29 14.76 17.11
N PRO A 88 59.07 14.60 18.19
CA PRO A 88 59.16 13.31 18.91
C PRO A 88 57.89 12.96 19.68
N VAL A 89 57.04 13.96 19.98
CA VAL A 89 55.80 13.79 20.73
C VAL A 89 54.60 14.03 19.83
N LEU A 90 53.82 12.96 19.61
CA LEU A 90 52.53 12.98 18.93
C LEU A 90 51.41 13.16 19.95
N GLU A 91 50.37 13.90 19.59
CA GLU A 91 49.18 14.12 20.41
C GLU A 91 47.93 13.66 19.65
N PRO A 92 47.60 12.36 19.67
CA PRO A 92 46.30 11.86 19.24
C PRO A 92 45.18 12.54 20.03
N THR A 93 44.14 12.94 19.31
CA THR A 93 43.00 13.68 19.83
C THR A 93 41.72 13.04 19.32
N LEU A 94 40.97 12.45 20.25
CA LEU A 94 39.61 11.96 20.02
C LEU A 94 38.63 13.11 20.20
N THR A 95 37.82 13.38 19.19
CA THR A 95 36.70 14.31 19.26
C THR A 95 35.42 13.58 18.94
N TRP A 96 34.46 13.62 19.86
CA TRP A 96 33.11 13.11 19.64
C TRP A 96 32.08 14.20 19.91
N LYS A 97 31.08 14.34 19.05
CA LYS A 97 30.06 15.38 19.18
C LYS A 97 28.70 14.93 18.66
N ILE A 98 27.64 15.35 19.36
CA ILE A 98 26.25 15.19 18.92
C ILE A 98 25.72 16.48 18.28
N TYR A 99 24.91 16.34 17.25
CA TYR A 99 24.27 17.42 16.49
C TYR A 99 22.76 17.18 16.47
N ALA A 100 22.03 18.00 17.22
CA ALA A 100 20.56 17.97 17.32
C ALA A 100 20.02 19.37 17.65
N LYS A 101 18.71 19.58 17.51
CA LYS A 101 18.07 20.85 17.86
C LYS A 101 18.14 21.15 19.36
N SER A 102 17.97 20.11 20.19
CA SER A 102 18.10 20.16 21.66
C SER A 102 18.68 18.85 22.16
N ALA A 103 19.78 18.92 22.92
CA ALA A 103 20.44 17.74 23.49
C ALA A 103 20.93 18.02 24.91
N ASP A 104 20.72 17.06 25.80
CA ASP A 104 21.37 16.95 27.09
C ASP A 104 21.88 15.52 27.24
N VAL A 105 23.10 15.29 26.74
CA VAL A 105 23.73 13.97 26.67
C VAL A 105 25.07 14.03 27.38
N ASN A 106 25.27 13.15 28.36
CA ASN A 106 26.57 12.93 28.98
C ASN A 106 27.37 11.96 28.11
N VAL A 107 28.62 12.32 27.84
CA VAL A 107 29.55 11.55 27.02
C VAL A 107 30.78 11.26 27.86
N THR A 108 31.24 10.01 27.83
CA THR A 108 32.50 9.58 28.45
C THR A 108 33.37 8.93 27.39
N ALA A 109 34.62 9.36 27.28
CA ALA A 109 35.62 8.79 26.40
C ALA A 109 36.82 8.26 27.20
N HIS A 110 37.35 7.13 26.74
CA HIS A 110 38.59 6.53 27.23
C HIS A 110 39.52 6.34 26.05
N MET A 111 40.77 6.76 26.17
CA MET A 111 41.78 6.57 25.13
C MET A 111 43.00 5.88 25.72
N LYS A 112 43.48 4.85 25.03
CA LYS A 112 44.68 4.10 25.38
C LYS A 112 45.62 4.06 24.20
N VAL A 113 46.90 4.21 24.48
CA VAL A 113 48.00 4.06 23.52
C VAL A 113 48.73 2.80 23.90
N LEU A 114 48.89 1.90 22.96
CA LEU A 114 49.59 0.64 23.15
C LEU A 114 50.66 0.48 22.08
N TYR A 115 51.71 -0.27 22.40
CA TYR A 115 52.68 -0.72 21.42
C TYR A 115 52.76 -2.23 21.45
N TYR A 116 53.10 -2.83 20.32
CA TYR A 116 53.14 -4.27 20.17
C TYR A 116 54.33 -4.71 19.33
N VAL A 117 54.71 -5.98 19.52
CA VAL A 117 55.65 -6.69 18.67
C VAL A 117 54.99 -7.99 18.22
N SER A 118 55.10 -8.29 16.94
CA SER A 118 54.58 -9.48 16.29
C SER A 118 55.71 -10.28 15.62
N TYR A 119 55.55 -11.60 15.58
CA TYR A 119 56.45 -12.54 14.91
C TYR A 119 55.62 -13.49 14.05
N ASN A 120 55.98 -13.64 12.77
CA ASN A 120 55.22 -14.44 11.79
C ASN A 120 53.70 -14.11 11.76
N GLY A 121 53.34 -12.84 11.91
CA GLY A 121 51.95 -12.38 11.91
C GLY A 121 51.20 -12.55 13.23
N GLU A 122 51.80 -13.18 14.24
CA GLU A 122 51.20 -13.34 15.57
C GLU A 122 51.76 -12.32 16.56
N ARG A 123 50.87 -11.69 17.35
CA ARG A 123 51.26 -10.70 18.37
C ARG A 123 51.92 -11.42 19.55
N LEU A 124 53.23 -11.23 19.72
CA LEU A 124 53.99 -11.81 20.84
C LEU A 124 53.63 -11.13 22.16
N PHE A 125 53.53 -9.80 22.13
CA PHE A 125 53.04 -9.03 23.27
C PHE A 125 52.45 -7.69 22.82
N GLU A 126 51.64 -7.12 23.70
CA GLU A 126 51.24 -5.71 23.67
C GLU A 126 51.40 -5.10 25.07
N LYS A 127 51.77 -3.83 25.14
CA LYS A 127 51.93 -3.08 26.39
C LYS A 127 51.24 -1.72 26.26
N VAL A 128 50.53 -1.32 27.33
CA VAL A 128 49.93 0.01 27.41
C VAL A 128 51.03 1.03 27.71
N TYR A 129 51.18 2.01 26.82
CA TYR A 129 52.11 3.11 26.97
C TYR A 129 51.50 4.23 27.82
N ASN A 130 50.27 4.63 27.48
CA ASN A 130 49.57 5.72 28.15
C ASN A 130 48.05 5.50 28.07
N ALA A 131 47.31 5.99 29.06
CA ALA A 131 45.84 5.93 29.07
C ALA A 131 45.26 7.19 29.71
N SER A 132 44.15 7.67 29.19
CA SER A 132 43.44 8.84 29.71
C SER A 132 41.93 8.71 29.49
N SER A 133 41.16 9.49 30.23
CA SER A 133 39.71 9.56 30.05
C SER A 133 39.19 10.97 30.27
N ALA A 134 38.14 11.34 29.56
CA ALA A 134 37.44 12.59 29.73
C ALA A 134 35.94 12.37 29.63
N SER A 135 35.18 13.27 30.25
CA SER A 135 33.75 13.35 30.08
C SER A 135 33.35 14.76 29.65
N GLY A 136 32.21 14.87 29.01
CA GLY A 136 31.66 16.13 28.56
C GLY A 136 30.18 16.05 28.28
N ARG A 137 29.57 17.23 28.09
CA ARG A 137 28.15 17.36 27.77
C ARG A 137 27.99 17.67 26.29
N ASN A 138 27.16 16.88 25.60
CA ASN A 138 26.91 16.93 24.14
C ASN A 138 28.15 16.71 23.25
N GLY A 139 29.29 16.41 23.85
CA GLY A 139 30.54 16.15 23.17
C GLY A 139 31.67 15.99 24.17
N VAL A 140 32.78 15.44 23.69
CA VAL A 140 34.02 15.28 24.47
C VAL A 140 35.21 15.42 23.53
N VAL A 141 36.26 16.07 24.03
CA VAL A 141 37.56 16.14 23.39
C VAL A 141 38.57 15.57 24.37
N LEU A 142 39.32 14.56 23.94
CA LEU A 142 40.33 13.89 24.75
C LEU A 142 41.62 13.82 23.94
N SER A 143 42.70 14.37 24.49
CA SER A 143 44.03 14.30 23.90
C SER A 143 44.99 13.56 24.84
N ILE A 144 45.92 12.80 24.28
CA ILE A 144 46.92 12.05 25.05
C ILE A 144 48.29 12.21 24.40
N PRO A 145 49.33 12.68 25.09
CA PRO A 145 50.66 12.76 24.50
C PRO A 145 51.31 11.37 24.41
N VAL A 146 52.01 11.15 23.30
CA VAL A 146 52.74 9.93 22.96
C VAL A 146 54.15 10.32 22.51
N ASN A 147 55.16 10.04 23.34
CA ASN A 147 56.55 10.19 22.91
C ASN A 147 56.90 8.99 22.02
N VAL A 148 56.83 9.20 20.70
CA VAL A 148 57.05 8.16 19.69
C VAL A 148 58.49 7.66 19.75
N SER A 149 59.45 8.56 20.00
CA SER A 149 60.87 8.20 20.14
C SER A 149 61.10 7.24 21.32
N ASP A 150 60.49 7.53 22.47
CA ASP A 150 60.56 6.64 23.65
C ASP A 150 59.92 5.27 23.38
N VAL A 151 58.77 5.23 22.70
CA VAL A 151 58.11 3.96 22.34
C VAL A 151 58.97 3.14 21.38
N VAL A 152 59.59 3.76 20.38
CA VAL A 152 60.50 3.10 19.44
C VAL A 152 61.70 2.50 20.19
N SER A 153 62.35 3.27 21.08
CA SER A 153 63.46 2.76 21.88
C SER A 153 63.06 1.60 22.78
N ARG A 154 61.85 1.60 23.34
CA ARG A 154 61.31 0.47 24.12
C ARG A 154 61.10 -0.78 23.27
N ILE A 155 60.55 -0.63 22.07
CA ILE A 155 60.37 -1.73 21.12
C ILE A 155 61.73 -2.34 20.77
N GLU A 156 62.72 -1.51 20.44
CA GLU A 156 64.08 -1.98 20.10
C GLU A 156 64.73 -2.74 21.27
N ALA A 157 64.60 -2.24 22.50
CA ALA A 157 65.10 -2.91 23.68
C ALA A 157 64.39 -4.27 23.94
N ASP A 158 63.06 -4.30 23.83
CA ASP A 158 62.27 -5.53 23.99
C ASP A 158 62.63 -6.58 22.92
N VAL A 159 62.79 -6.16 21.65
CA VAL A 159 63.21 -7.03 20.53
C VAL A 159 64.63 -7.57 20.73
N ALA A 160 65.57 -6.71 21.12
CA ALA A 160 66.95 -7.11 21.37
C ALA A 160 67.06 -8.14 22.51
N PHE A 161 66.27 -7.95 23.57
CA PHE A 161 66.17 -8.91 24.67
C PHE A 161 65.66 -10.27 24.21
N LEU A 162 64.61 -10.28 23.38
CA LEU A 162 64.01 -11.51 22.83
C LEU A 162 64.84 -12.14 21.70
N LYS A 163 65.89 -11.48 21.22
CA LYS A 163 66.76 -11.93 20.12
C LYS A 163 65.97 -12.31 18.86
N LEU A 164 64.92 -11.55 18.55
CA LEU A 164 64.05 -11.84 17.40
C LEU A 164 64.77 -11.49 16.09
N PRO A 165 64.97 -12.45 15.16
CA PRO A 165 65.68 -12.19 13.89
C PRO A 165 64.85 -11.38 12.89
N ARG A 166 63.52 -11.41 13.04
CA ARG A 166 62.54 -10.65 12.27
C ARG A 166 61.39 -10.31 13.20
N PHE A 167 60.76 -9.16 13.01
CA PHE A 167 59.58 -8.78 13.78
C PHE A 167 58.80 -7.71 13.01
N GLU A 168 57.53 -7.57 13.34
CA GLU A 168 56.73 -6.40 13.02
C GLU A 168 56.39 -5.69 14.33
N SER A 169 56.28 -4.37 14.30
CA SER A 169 55.89 -3.60 15.47
C SER A 169 55.03 -2.42 15.05
N GLY A 170 54.28 -1.89 16.00
CA GLY A 170 53.41 -0.74 15.75
C GLY A 170 52.94 -0.11 17.05
N ILE A 171 52.36 1.08 16.91
CA ILE A 171 51.74 1.81 18.01
C ILE A 171 50.28 2.00 17.63
N GLU A 172 49.36 1.48 18.45
CA GLU A 172 47.93 1.66 18.25
C GLU A 172 47.38 2.65 19.27
N VAL A 173 46.41 3.44 18.84
CA VAL A 173 45.61 4.33 19.68
C VAL A 173 44.18 3.82 19.64
N LYS A 174 43.65 3.39 20.78
CA LYS A 174 42.28 2.88 20.91
C LYS A 174 41.46 3.87 21.72
N GLY A 175 40.43 4.43 21.12
CA GLY A 175 39.53 5.39 21.73
C GLY A 175 38.11 4.84 21.82
N ASP A 176 37.63 4.55 23.02
CA ASP A 176 36.26 4.11 23.29
C ASP A 176 35.42 5.29 23.76
N PHE A 177 34.17 5.37 23.33
CA PHE A 177 33.21 6.36 23.83
C PHE A 177 31.87 5.73 24.15
N SER A 178 31.20 6.29 25.15
CA SER A 178 29.82 5.97 25.51
C SER A 178 29.05 7.24 25.80
N TYR A 179 27.76 7.25 25.49
CA TYR A 179 26.89 8.40 25.73
C TYR A 179 25.50 7.97 26.18
N SER A 180 24.89 8.80 27.03
CA SER A 180 23.51 8.61 27.49
C SER A 180 22.88 9.94 27.90
N GLY A 181 21.58 10.08 27.69
CA GLY A 181 20.84 11.28 28.06
C GLY A 181 19.58 11.44 27.23
N THR A 182 19.26 12.68 26.86
CA THR A 182 18.07 12.99 26.06
C THR A 182 18.38 13.87 24.86
N VAL A 183 17.68 13.61 23.77
CA VAL A 183 17.62 14.48 22.58
C VAL A 183 16.16 14.79 22.31
N GLU A 184 15.82 16.08 22.25
CA GLU A 184 14.44 16.54 22.08
C GLU A 184 13.46 15.87 23.07
N GLY A 185 13.91 15.68 24.33
CA GLY A 185 13.16 15.03 25.40
C GLY A 185 13.04 13.51 25.31
N LYS A 186 13.61 12.89 24.27
CA LYS A 186 13.60 11.43 24.07
C LYS A 186 14.89 10.82 24.60
N PRO A 187 14.84 9.70 25.36
CA PRO A 187 16.03 9.04 25.86
C PRO A 187 16.86 8.47 24.72
N VAL A 188 18.18 8.67 24.78
CA VAL A 188 19.14 8.13 23.83
C VAL A 188 20.36 7.60 24.57
N SER A 189 20.96 6.54 24.04
CA SER A 189 22.21 6.00 24.52
C SER A 189 22.93 5.23 23.42
N GLY A 190 24.26 5.14 23.53
CA GLY A 190 25.06 4.34 22.62
C GLY A 190 26.52 4.32 23.03
N SER A 191 27.30 3.53 22.30
CA SER A 191 28.75 3.42 22.47
C SER A 191 29.41 3.09 21.15
N GLY A 192 30.72 3.28 21.08
CA GLY A 192 31.53 2.92 19.92
C GLY A 192 33.02 3.06 20.22
N SER A 193 33.82 2.72 19.23
CA SER A 193 35.28 2.84 19.28
C SER A 193 35.83 3.48 18.01
N LEU A 194 36.99 4.09 18.15
CA LEU A 194 37.80 4.70 17.11
C LEU A 194 39.22 4.19 17.28
N ASN A 195 39.81 3.67 16.21
CA ASN A 195 41.18 3.20 16.21
C ASN A 195 42.07 4.16 15.45
N GLY A 196 43.33 4.23 15.86
CA GLY A 196 44.39 4.92 15.17
C GLY A 196 45.67 4.10 15.21
N ASN A 197 46.53 4.31 14.23
CA ASN A 197 47.79 3.61 14.12
C ASN A 197 48.91 4.59 13.79
N VAL A 198 50.02 4.47 14.50
CA VAL A 198 51.27 5.15 14.17
C VAL A 198 52.17 4.15 13.45
N LYS A 199 52.56 4.47 12.21
CA LYS A 199 53.51 3.65 11.46
C LYS A 199 54.85 4.38 11.38
N VAL A 200 55.86 3.82 12.04
CA VAL A 200 57.23 4.31 11.97
C VAL A 200 57.90 3.71 10.73
N SER A 201 58.43 4.55 9.85
CA SER A 201 59.10 4.14 8.62
C SER A 201 60.59 4.46 8.71
N TYR A 202 61.43 3.43 8.57
CA TYR A 202 62.90 3.58 8.52
C TYR A 202 63.50 4.41 9.67
N GLY A 203 62.88 4.38 10.86
CA GLY A 203 63.36 5.03 12.09
C GLY A 203 63.39 6.57 12.13
N SER A 204 63.13 7.24 11.01
CA SER A 204 63.31 8.70 10.87
C SER A 204 62.01 9.48 10.73
N VAL A 205 60.94 8.83 10.27
CA VAL A 205 59.63 9.45 10.11
C VAL A 205 58.53 8.53 10.59
N TYR A 206 57.39 9.10 10.97
CA TYR A 206 56.19 8.35 11.28
C TYR A 206 54.94 8.99 10.67
N THR A 207 53.92 8.17 10.44
CA THR A 207 52.60 8.63 9.99
C THR A 207 51.56 8.25 11.03
N PHE A 208 50.49 9.05 11.12
CA PHE A 208 49.32 8.73 11.92
C PHE A 208 48.10 8.59 11.02
N THR A 209 47.38 7.49 11.17
CA THR A 209 46.08 7.28 10.52
C THR A 209 45.07 6.98 11.62
N GLY A 210 43.94 7.68 11.64
CA GLY A 210 42.87 7.45 12.60
C GLY A 210 41.50 7.38 11.96
N ASP A 211 40.58 6.74 12.65
CA ASP A 211 39.21 6.55 12.19
C ASP A 211 38.39 7.84 12.22
N ALA A 212 37.46 7.95 11.29
CA ALA A 212 36.39 8.94 11.27
C ALA A 212 35.06 8.25 11.02
N VAL A 213 34.16 8.29 11.99
CA VAL A 213 32.84 7.66 11.90
C VAL A 213 31.75 8.69 12.18
N ASN A 214 30.62 8.51 11.52
CA ASN A 214 29.42 9.29 11.78
C ASN A 214 28.20 8.37 11.87
N GLY A 215 27.18 8.83 12.55
CA GLY A 215 25.94 8.08 12.70
C GLY A 215 24.73 8.99 12.81
N THR A 216 23.57 8.41 12.58
CA THR A 216 22.27 9.08 12.72
C THR A 216 21.40 8.25 13.65
N GLY A 217 20.93 8.87 14.72
CA GLY A 217 19.92 8.29 15.59
C GLY A 217 18.53 8.56 15.03
N THR A 218 17.66 7.56 15.05
CA THR A 218 16.28 7.68 14.59
C THR A 218 15.30 7.42 15.72
N TYR A 219 14.07 7.88 15.55
CA TYR A 219 12.95 7.58 16.44
C TYR A 219 11.73 7.14 15.63
N THR A 220 10.92 6.25 16.22
CA THR A 220 9.71 5.72 15.59
C THR A 220 8.49 6.53 15.99
N GLU A 221 7.83 7.14 15.02
CA GLU A 221 6.55 7.82 15.20
C GLU A 221 5.41 6.95 14.66
N THR A 222 4.33 6.80 15.44
CA THR A 222 3.11 6.12 14.99
C THR A 222 2.24 7.11 14.25
N VAL A 223 2.02 6.90 12.96
CA VAL A 223 1.14 7.73 12.14
C VAL A 223 -0.12 6.93 11.80
N THR A 224 -1.29 7.54 11.99
CA THR A 224 -2.57 6.96 11.58
C THR A 224 -2.96 7.50 10.21
N PHE A 225 -3.12 6.61 9.24
CA PHE A 225 -3.65 6.99 7.93
C PHE A 225 -5.04 6.38 7.73
N THR A 226 -5.88 7.12 7.03
CA THR A 226 -7.26 6.72 6.74
C THR A 226 -7.35 6.38 5.26
N ARG A 227 -7.64 5.11 4.94
CA ARG A 227 -7.75 4.65 3.55
C ARG A 227 -9.22 4.35 3.21
N PRO A 228 -9.75 4.85 2.09
CA PRO A 228 -11.09 4.47 1.64
C PRO A 228 -11.11 3.00 1.22
N VAL A 229 -12.06 2.23 1.75
CA VAL A 229 -12.26 0.83 1.43
C VAL A 229 -13.70 0.60 0.94
N ASN A 230 -13.95 -0.56 0.34
CA ASN A 230 -15.29 -1.00 -0.03
C ASN A 230 -16.09 -0.02 -0.93
N ARG A 231 -15.43 0.88 -1.70
CA ARG A 231 -16.12 1.85 -2.56
C ARG A 231 -17.14 1.16 -3.48
N VAL A 232 -16.69 0.18 -4.26
CA VAL A 232 -17.55 -0.57 -5.19
C VAL A 232 -18.70 -1.27 -4.45
N LYS A 233 -18.39 -1.97 -3.36
CA LYS A 233 -19.39 -2.67 -2.55
C LYS A 233 -20.44 -1.71 -1.99
N ARG A 234 -20.03 -0.58 -1.42
CA ARG A 234 -20.96 0.44 -0.88
C ARG A 234 -21.79 1.10 -1.98
N THR A 235 -21.21 1.37 -3.15
CA THR A 235 -21.96 1.88 -4.31
C THR A 235 -23.02 0.87 -4.77
N LEU A 236 -22.69 -0.41 -4.84
CA LEU A 236 -23.64 -1.47 -5.19
C LEU A 236 -24.75 -1.64 -4.14
N LEU A 237 -24.41 -1.61 -2.85
CA LEU A 237 -25.38 -1.69 -1.76
C LEU A 237 -26.35 -0.50 -1.78
N LEU A 238 -25.83 0.73 -1.92
CA LEU A 238 -26.67 1.92 -1.99
C LEU A 238 -27.52 1.94 -3.27
N GLY A 239 -26.92 1.66 -4.43
CA GLY A 239 -27.63 1.60 -5.70
C GLY A 239 -28.72 0.53 -5.72
N GLY A 240 -28.43 -0.65 -5.18
CA GLY A 240 -29.42 -1.73 -5.03
C GLY A 240 -30.55 -1.36 -4.07
N SER A 241 -30.25 -0.66 -2.96
CA SER A 241 -31.26 -0.18 -2.02
C SER A 241 -32.22 0.83 -2.67
N VAL A 242 -31.67 1.79 -3.42
CA VAL A 242 -32.45 2.80 -4.17
C VAL A 242 -33.29 2.15 -5.26
N LEU A 243 -32.72 1.19 -6.01
CA LEU A 243 -33.45 0.48 -7.06
C LEU A 243 -34.61 -0.35 -6.49
N ALA A 244 -34.39 -1.05 -5.37
CA ALA A 244 -35.44 -1.80 -4.68
C ALA A 244 -36.55 -0.88 -4.17
N LEU A 245 -36.19 0.30 -3.63
CA LEU A 245 -37.17 1.30 -3.22
C LEU A 245 -37.99 1.83 -4.41
N ALA A 246 -37.34 2.08 -5.55
CA ALA A 246 -38.03 2.49 -6.77
C ALA A 246 -39.03 1.42 -7.25
N LEU A 247 -38.70 0.14 -7.16
CA LEU A 247 -39.64 -0.95 -7.46
C LEU A 247 -40.84 -0.98 -6.51
N ALA A 248 -40.64 -0.72 -5.22
CA ALA A 248 -41.75 -0.60 -4.27
C ALA A 248 -42.69 0.57 -4.63
N ILE A 249 -42.11 1.71 -5.03
CA ILE A 249 -42.88 2.87 -5.51
C ILE A 249 -43.65 2.51 -6.80
N VAL A 250 -43.03 1.83 -7.75
CA VAL A 250 -43.69 1.39 -8.99
C VAL A 250 -44.86 0.46 -8.68
N ALA A 251 -44.70 -0.51 -7.78
CA ALA A 251 -45.79 -1.41 -7.37
C ALA A 251 -46.97 -0.63 -6.76
N LEU A 252 -46.68 0.39 -5.94
CA LEU A 252 -47.70 1.27 -5.35
C LEU A 252 -48.40 2.11 -6.43
N VAL A 253 -47.64 2.73 -7.34
CA VAL A 253 -48.18 3.52 -8.46
C VAL A 253 -49.07 2.66 -9.34
N LEU A 254 -48.65 1.44 -9.69
CA LEU A 254 -49.47 0.52 -10.48
C LEU A 254 -50.74 0.10 -9.75
N ARG A 255 -50.71 -0.05 -8.43
CA ARG A 255 -51.92 -0.37 -7.65
C ARG A 255 -52.97 0.75 -7.70
N PHE A 256 -52.54 2.01 -7.61
CA PHE A 256 -53.44 3.16 -7.47
C PHE A 256 -53.75 3.91 -8.78
N ARG A 257 -52.83 3.91 -9.74
CA ARG A 257 -52.96 4.69 -10.99
C ARG A 257 -53.18 3.84 -12.23
N PHE A 258 -52.85 2.54 -12.19
CA PHE A 258 -53.00 1.65 -13.35
C PHE A 258 -54.24 0.77 -13.23
N ASN A 259 -55.38 1.28 -13.71
CA ASN A 259 -56.64 0.54 -13.77
C ASN A 259 -57.17 0.45 -15.22
N PRO A 260 -56.57 -0.39 -16.08
CA PRO A 260 -57.07 -0.61 -17.42
C PRO A 260 -58.51 -1.15 -17.38
N SER A 261 -59.36 -0.67 -18.29
CA SER A 261 -60.69 -1.23 -18.46
C SER A 261 -60.60 -2.69 -18.95
N PRO A 262 -61.59 -3.54 -18.65
CA PRO A 262 -61.64 -4.92 -19.15
C PRO A 262 -61.47 -5.00 -20.68
N GLU A 263 -62.11 -4.09 -21.41
CA GLU A 263 -62.02 -3.98 -22.88
C GLU A 263 -60.58 -3.77 -23.37
N VAL A 264 -59.79 -2.94 -22.67
CA VAL A 264 -58.39 -2.69 -23.05
C VAL A 264 -57.54 -3.93 -22.81
N VAL A 265 -57.82 -4.70 -21.75
CA VAL A 265 -57.11 -5.95 -21.46
C VAL A 265 -57.41 -7.00 -22.54
N GLU A 266 -58.67 -7.15 -22.91
CA GLU A 266 -59.09 -8.07 -23.97
C GLU A 266 -58.49 -7.69 -25.32
N ARG A 267 -58.52 -6.39 -25.68
CA ARG A 267 -57.92 -5.90 -26.92
C ARG A 267 -56.43 -6.21 -27.00
N VAL A 268 -55.68 -6.02 -25.91
CA VAL A 268 -54.23 -6.31 -25.89
C VAL A 268 -53.95 -7.81 -25.99
N ARG A 269 -54.78 -8.67 -25.38
CA ARG A 269 -54.68 -10.13 -25.52
C ARG A 269 -54.98 -10.59 -26.94
N ALA A 270 -56.06 -10.10 -27.54
CA ALA A 270 -56.42 -10.39 -28.93
C ALA A 270 -55.30 -9.98 -29.91
N MET A 271 -54.68 -8.80 -29.70
CA MET A 271 -53.51 -8.37 -30.47
C MET A 271 -52.29 -9.29 -30.27
N ALA A 272 -52.09 -9.83 -29.06
CA ALA A 272 -51.01 -10.79 -28.79
C ALA A 272 -51.24 -12.13 -29.50
N GLU A 273 -52.47 -12.63 -29.49
CA GLU A 273 -52.88 -13.85 -30.21
C GLU A 273 -52.69 -13.69 -31.73
N LEU A 274 -53.11 -12.56 -32.30
CA LEU A 274 -52.91 -12.26 -33.71
C LEU A 274 -51.44 -12.28 -34.12
N ARG A 275 -50.54 -11.72 -33.30
CA ARG A 275 -49.09 -11.80 -33.54
C ARG A 275 -48.57 -13.23 -33.46
N ARG A 276 -49.10 -14.04 -32.55
CA ARG A 276 -48.68 -15.45 -32.36
C ARG A 276 -49.08 -16.32 -33.55
N TYR A 277 -50.29 -16.12 -34.08
CA TYR A 277 -50.87 -16.95 -35.13
C TYR A 277 -50.74 -16.37 -36.54
N GLY A 278 -50.19 -15.17 -36.71
CA GLY A 278 -50.10 -14.48 -38.01
C GLY A 278 -49.44 -15.30 -39.13
N LYS A 279 -48.52 -16.23 -38.79
CA LYS A 279 -47.90 -17.15 -39.76
C LYS A 279 -48.85 -18.21 -40.34
N TRP A 280 -50.00 -18.44 -39.70
CA TRP A 280 -51.03 -19.41 -40.07
C TRP A 280 -52.32 -18.74 -40.59
N ILE A 281 -52.29 -17.42 -40.73
CA ILE A 281 -53.42 -16.64 -41.22
C ILE A 281 -53.04 -16.08 -42.60
N SER A 282 -53.98 -16.11 -43.55
CA SER A 282 -53.90 -15.49 -44.87
C SER A 282 -55.01 -14.45 -45.00
N THR A 283 -54.91 -13.54 -45.98
CA THR A 283 -55.96 -12.54 -46.26
C THR A 283 -56.83 -13.02 -47.42
N GLY A 284 -58.16 -12.88 -47.32
CA GLY A 284 -59.10 -13.26 -48.38
C GLY A 284 -60.53 -12.91 -48.01
N LYS A 285 -61.42 -12.82 -49.00
CA LYS A 285 -62.81 -12.39 -48.80
C LYS A 285 -63.77 -13.57 -48.73
N LEU A 286 -64.73 -13.52 -47.82
CA LEU A 286 -65.81 -14.50 -47.76
C LEU A 286 -66.96 -14.06 -48.70
N PRO A 287 -67.26 -14.81 -49.78
CA PRO A 287 -68.36 -14.46 -50.68
C PRO A 287 -69.70 -14.32 -49.95
N GLU A 288 -70.53 -13.35 -50.32
CA GLU A 288 -71.85 -13.11 -49.69
C GLU A 288 -72.75 -14.34 -49.70
N SER A 289 -72.71 -15.12 -50.78
CA SER A 289 -73.46 -16.38 -50.92
C SER A 289 -73.09 -17.42 -49.85
N TYR A 290 -71.85 -17.41 -49.34
CA TYR A 290 -71.38 -18.35 -48.32
C TYR A 290 -71.71 -17.92 -46.90
N VAL A 291 -72.12 -16.68 -46.70
CA VAL A 291 -72.55 -16.19 -45.37
C VAL A 291 -73.88 -16.83 -44.98
N HIS A 292 -74.71 -17.29 -45.91
CA HIS A 292 -76.06 -17.77 -45.61
C HIS A 292 -76.33 -19.23 -45.97
N SER A 293 -75.34 -19.99 -46.46
CA SER A 293 -75.64 -21.27 -47.16
C SER A 293 -74.76 -22.51 -46.86
N PRO A 294 -73.92 -22.54 -45.82
CA PRO A 294 -73.50 -23.81 -45.19
C PRO A 294 -73.77 -23.89 -43.67
N PRO A 295 -73.73 -25.09 -43.04
CA PRO A 295 -73.64 -25.22 -41.59
C PRO A 295 -72.43 -24.45 -41.04
N LYS A 296 -72.61 -23.77 -39.91
CA LYS A 296 -71.59 -22.90 -39.31
C LYS A 296 -71.20 -23.34 -37.92
N VAL A 297 -69.92 -23.19 -37.58
CA VAL A 297 -69.38 -23.39 -36.24
C VAL A 297 -68.66 -22.12 -35.81
N GLU A 298 -69.10 -21.54 -34.70
CA GLU A 298 -68.52 -20.34 -34.12
C GLU A 298 -67.52 -20.70 -33.03
N PHE A 299 -66.29 -20.20 -33.15
CA PHE A 299 -65.28 -20.34 -32.11
C PHE A 299 -65.27 -19.13 -31.18
N PRO A 300 -65.05 -19.33 -29.87
CA PRO A 300 -64.94 -18.23 -28.91
C PRO A 300 -63.56 -17.55 -28.93
N SER A 301 -62.54 -18.17 -29.53
CA SER A 301 -61.18 -17.61 -29.63
C SER A 301 -60.56 -17.82 -31.02
N LEU A 302 -59.66 -16.91 -31.41
CA LEU A 302 -58.88 -17.06 -32.64
C LEU A 302 -57.92 -18.25 -32.55
N GLY A 303 -57.37 -18.51 -31.36
CA GLY A 303 -56.47 -19.64 -31.12
C GLY A 303 -57.12 -20.97 -31.43
N ASP A 304 -58.32 -21.22 -30.91
CA ASP A 304 -59.07 -22.46 -31.14
C ASP A 304 -59.40 -22.65 -32.62
N LEU A 305 -59.77 -21.57 -33.32
CA LEU A 305 -60.02 -21.60 -34.76
C LEU A 305 -58.76 -21.96 -35.55
N VAL A 306 -57.61 -21.39 -35.18
CA VAL A 306 -56.33 -21.64 -35.87
C VAL A 306 -55.83 -23.06 -35.62
N GLU A 307 -55.91 -23.55 -34.38
CA GLU A 307 -55.53 -24.93 -34.04
C GLU A 307 -56.40 -25.93 -34.79
N THR A 308 -57.72 -25.73 -34.80
CA THR A 308 -58.64 -26.58 -35.58
C THR A 308 -58.33 -26.50 -37.08
N ALA A 309 -58.02 -25.33 -37.62
CA ALA A 309 -57.66 -25.20 -39.03
C ALA A 309 -56.39 -26.01 -39.36
N ILE A 310 -55.40 -26.00 -38.47
CA ILE A 310 -54.16 -26.77 -38.63
C ILE A 310 -54.45 -28.28 -38.63
N ASP A 311 -55.30 -28.75 -37.71
CA ASP A 311 -55.68 -30.18 -37.63
C ASP A 311 -56.39 -30.65 -38.90
N HIS A 312 -57.18 -29.78 -39.54
CA HIS A 312 -57.82 -30.03 -40.82
C HIS A 312 -56.91 -29.82 -42.04
N GLY A 313 -55.62 -29.53 -41.83
CA GLY A 313 -54.66 -29.23 -42.90
C GLY A 313 -55.03 -27.96 -43.70
N LYS A 314 -55.83 -27.07 -43.10
CA LYS A 314 -56.27 -25.81 -43.67
C LYS A 314 -55.49 -24.64 -43.07
N ARG A 315 -55.77 -23.46 -43.61
CA ARG A 315 -55.22 -22.18 -43.15
C ARG A 315 -56.38 -21.24 -42.89
N VAL A 316 -56.29 -20.45 -41.83
CA VAL A 316 -57.33 -19.46 -41.51
C VAL A 316 -57.21 -18.27 -42.47
N ILE A 317 -58.35 -17.81 -42.97
CA ILE A 317 -58.49 -16.65 -43.84
C ILE A 317 -59.10 -15.52 -43.03
N HIS A 318 -58.45 -14.36 -43.04
CA HIS A 318 -58.97 -13.13 -42.48
C HIS A 318 -59.66 -12.32 -43.59
N ASP A 319 -60.94 -12.03 -43.39
CA ASP A 319 -61.71 -11.09 -44.20
C ASP A 319 -61.63 -9.68 -43.57
N PRO A 320 -60.78 -8.78 -44.11
CA PRO A 320 -60.57 -7.47 -43.53
C PRO A 320 -61.79 -6.55 -43.68
N GLU A 321 -62.70 -6.81 -44.62
CA GLU A 321 -63.88 -5.97 -44.84
C GLU A 321 -64.94 -6.22 -43.77
N ARG A 322 -65.00 -7.45 -43.24
CA ARG A 322 -65.97 -7.86 -42.23
C ARG A 322 -65.36 -8.09 -40.84
N GLY A 323 -64.04 -8.00 -40.72
CA GLY A 323 -63.32 -8.20 -39.46
C GLY A 323 -63.50 -9.61 -38.88
N LEU A 324 -63.67 -10.62 -39.73
CA LEU A 324 -63.89 -12.01 -39.32
C LEU A 324 -62.78 -12.94 -39.83
N TYR A 325 -62.55 -14.02 -39.09
CA TYR A 325 -61.57 -15.05 -39.40
C TYR A 325 -62.31 -16.35 -39.67
N PHE A 326 -61.96 -17.05 -40.74
CA PHE A 326 -62.68 -18.27 -41.12
C PHE A 326 -61.82 -19.28 -41.86
N PHE A 327 -62.26 -20.53 -41.90
CA PHE A 327 -61.83 -21.50 -42.90
C PHE A 327 -63.02 -22.37 -43.30
N VAL A 328 -62.93 -22.99 -44.48
CA VAL A 328 -63.99 -23.89 -45.00
C VAL A 328 -63.40 -25.28 -45.16
N ASP A 329 -64.08 -26.27 -44.60
CA ASP A 329 -63.74 -27.67 -44.80
C ASP A 329 -64.99 -28.54 -44.86
N GLY A 330 -65.04 -29.47 -45.82
CA GLY A 330 -66.18 -30.37 -46.01
C GLY A 330 -67.54 -29.67 -46.20
N GLY A 331 -67.56 -28.40 -46.64
CA GLY A 331 -68.79 -27.61 -46.76
C GLY A 331 -69.29 -26.99 -45.44
N VAL A 332 -68.53 -27.07 -44.35
CA VAL A 332 -68.80 -26.38 -43.08
C VAL A 332 -67.96 -25.10 -43.01
N LEU A 333 -68.57 -23.99 -42.57
CA LEU A 333 -67.88 -22.73 -42.33
C LEU A 333 -67.53 -22.60 -40.85
N TYR A 334 -66.24 -22.58 -40.54
CA TYR A 334 -65.72 -22.33 -39.20
C TYR A 334 -65.32 -20.86 -39.09
N ILE A 335 -65.83 -20.15 -38.09
CA ILE A 335 -65.69 -18.69 -38.00
C ILE A 335 -65.37 -18.22 -36.57
N PHE A 336 -64.53 -17.18 -36.48
CA PHE A 336 -64.30 -16.39 -35.28
C PHE A 336 -64.50 -14.91 -35.63
N SER A 337 -65.35 -14.23 -34.86
CA SER A 337 -65.53 -12.78 -34.92
C SER A 337 -65.08 -12.19 -33.59
N PRO A 338 -64.03 -11.35 -33.56
CA PRO A 338 -63.72 -10.57 -32.38
C PRO A 338 -64.94 -9.68 -32.10
N LYS A 339 -65.59 -9.85 -30.94
CA LYS A 339 -66.64 -8.92 -30.52
C LYS A 339 -66.07 -7.50 -30.54
N SER A 340 -66.78 -6.59 -31.20
CA SER A 340 -66.40 -5.17 -31.38
C SER A 340 -66.25 -4.44 -30.06
#